data_AF-A0A1G0CII6-F1
#
_entry.id   AF-A0A1G0CII6-F1
#
_cell.length_a   1.000
_cell.length_b   1.000
_cell.length_c   1.000
_cell.angle_alpha   90.00
_cell.angle_beta   90.00
_cell.angle_gamma   90.00
#
_symmetry.space_group_name_H-M   'P 1'
#
loop_
_entity.id
_entity.type
_entity.pdbx_description
1 polymer ?
#
loop_
_entity_poly.entity_id
_entity_poly.type
_entity_poly.pdbx_seq_one_letter_code
_entity_poly.pdbx_strand_id
1 'polypeptide(L)'
;MIRQIKKLAREKGFTIFKQPFYLNIWGFRANSSVPNSFDDEMHAFMNIGTAKRAKWVYYVFRCTTDPGTFWLKNPMNPQGTAIVHPGQYPNSHSIGLHKGQYKALVQTGAMWVVRDYNRDAVLDFNSGKIVKGLYGINIHHASKNGESYTVDKWSAGCQVFKNIHDYDFFIKLAEVHRKYHGNKFTYTLVDKRMEYRSKLKTITIASVLLGLVVGGYYLISSSESESQTS
;
A
#
# COMPACT_ATOMS: atom_id res chain seq x y z
N MET A 1 -11.72 -8.40 -9.93
CA MET A 1 -10.75 -7.41 -9.44
C MET A 1 -11.35 -6.03 -9.19
N ILE A 2 -11.78 -5.27 -10.21
CA ILE A 2 -12.20 -3.85 -10.01
C ILE A 2 -13.34 -3.66 -8.99
N ARG A 3 -14.27 -4.61 -8.84
CA ARG A 3 -15.34 -4.54 -7.80
C ARG A 3 -14.76 -4.54 -6.38
N GLN A 4 -13.75 -5.37 -6.11
CA GLN A 4 -13.11 -5.47 -4.79
C GLN A 4 -12.36 -4.17 -4.48
N ILE A 5 -11.66 -3.60 -5.47
CA ILE A 5 -10.98 -2.31 -5.35
C ILE A 5 -11.96 -1.19 -5.05
N LYS A 6 -13.12 -1.13 -5.73
CA LYS A 6 -14.17 -0.14 -5.44
C LYS A 6 -14.71 -0.27 -4.01
N LYS A 7 -14.88 -1.50 -3.51
CA LYS A 7 -15.30 -1.75 -2.13
C LYS A 7 -14.25 -1.24 -1.13
N LEU A 8 -12.99 -1.64 -1.33
CA LEU A 8 -11.88 -1.22 -0.49
C LEU A 8 -11.69 0.30 -0.49
N ALA A 9 -11.79 0.93 -1.67
CA ALA A 9 -11.70 2.39 -1.80
C ALA A 9 -12.77 3.10 -0.96
N ARG A 10 -14.01 2.62 -0.99
CA ARG A 10 -15.09 3.16 -0.18
C ARG A 10 -14.83 2.96 1.32
N GLU A 11 -14.39 1.78 1.72
CA GLU A 11 -14.07 1.47 3.13
C GLU A 11 -12.94 2.33 3.69
N LYS A 12 -11.97 2.72 2.84
CA LYS A 12 -10.79 3.50 3.24
C LYS A 12 -10.89 4.99 2.93
N GLY A 13 -11.98 5.44 2.29
CA GLY A 13 -12.10 6.81 1.80
C GLY A 13 -11.09 7.15 0.69
N PHE A 14 -10.57 6.16 -0.03
CA PHE A 14 -9.67 6.41 -1.16
C PHE A 14 -10.46 6.79 -2.41
N THR A 15 -9.91 7.74 -3.17
CA THR A 15 -10.47 8.16 -4.44
C THR A 15 -10.01 7.20 -5.55
N ILE A 16 -10.98 6.69 -6.32
CA ILE A 16 -10.71 6.08 -7.63
C ILE A 16 -11.06 7.12 -8.69
N PHE A 17 -10.07 7.49 -9.49
CA PHE A 17 -10.24 8.41 -10.60
C PHE A 17 -10.91 7.68 -11.76
N LYS A 18 -12.05 8.20 -12.22
CA LYS A 18 -12.93 7.55 -13.21
C LYS A 18 -12.83 8.16 -14.61
N GLN A 19 -12.11 9.27 -14.73
CA GLN A 19 -11.86 9.95 -15.99
C GLN A 19 -11.19 8.97 -16.98
N PRO A 20 -11.59 8.99 -18.26
CA PRO A 20 -10.95 8.14 -19.27
C PRO A 20 -9.43 8.33 -19.27
N PHE A 21 -8.68 7.23 -19.34
CA PHE A 21 -7.22 7.18 -19.36
C PHE A 21 -6.51 7.71 -18.10
N TYR A 22 -7.24 8.04 -17.03
CA TYR A 22 -6.61 8.37 -15.76
C TYR A 22 -6.11 7.09 -15.08
N LEU A 23 -4.79 6.90 -15.13
CA LEU A 23 -4.10 5.81 -14.44
C LEU A 23 -4.21 5.94 -12.91
N ASN A 24 -4.83 4.94 -12.29
CA ASN A 24 -4.80 4.72 -10.84
C ASN A 24 -3.66 3.74 -10.53
N ILE A 25 -2.78 4.09 -9.58
CA ILE A 25 -1.59 3.31 -9.21
C ILE A 25 -1.68 2.93 -7.75
N TRP A 26 -1.85 1.64 -7.47
CA TRP A 26 -2.09 1.11 -6.13
C TRP A 26 -1.10 0.01 -5.79
N GLY A 27 -0.21 0.25 -4.82
CA GLY A 27 0.61 -0.79 -4.21
C GLY A 27 -0.19 -1.58 -3.18
N PHE A 28 -0.03 -2.90 -3.20
CA PHE A 28 -0.59 -3.84 -2.25
C PHE A 28 0.55 -4.61 -1.61
N ARG A 29 0.88 -4.17 -0.40
CA ARG A 29 1.86 -4.79 0.45
C ARG A 29 1.31 -6.07 1.06
N ALA A 30 2.06 -7.15 0.96
CA ALA A 30 1.68 -8.49 1.32
C ALA A 30 1.49 -8.64 2.83
N ASN A 31 0.66 -9.62 3.22
CA ASN A 31 0.56 -10.04 4.63
C ASN A 31 1.67 -11.04 4.97
N SER A 32 2.90 -10.64 4.69
CA SER A 32 4.12 -11.40 4.89
C SER A 32 5.10 -10.50 5.64
N SER A 33 5.87 -11.06 6.55
CA SER A 33 6.95 -10.36 7.22
C SER A 33 8.32 -10.74 6.66
N VAL A 34 8.36 -11.47 5.53
CA VAL A 34 9.62 -11.90 4.91
C VAL A 34 10.19 -10.72 4.13
N PRO A 35 11.23 -10.03 4.65
CA PRO A 35 11.84 -8.94 3.92
C PRO A 35 12.59 -9.50 2.71
N ASN A 36 12.99 -8.62 1.79
CA ASN A 36 13.80 -8.97 0.62
C ASN A 36 13.11 -9.84 -0.45
N SER A 37 11.78 -9.86 -0.48
CA SER A 37 11.01 -10.59 -1.49
C SER A 37 10.12 -9.67 -2.34
N PHE A 38 9.78 -10.13 -3.55
CA PHE A 38 8.83 -9.47 -4.45
C PHE A 38 7.43 -10.10 -4.32
N ASP A 39 6.93 -10.19 -3.10
CA ASP A 39 5.61 -10.76 -2.75
C ASP A 39 4.47 -9.73 -2.82
N ASP A 40 4.82 -8.45 -2.97
CA ASP A 40 3.88 -7.35 -3.15
C ASP A 40 3.38 -7.25 -4.60
N GLU A 41 2.30 -6.47 -4.75
CA GLU A 41 1.64 -6.27 -6.03
C GLU A 41 1.47 -4.78 -6.34
N MET A 42 1.86 -4.36 -7.55
CA MET A 42 1.53 -3.05 -8.09
C MET A 42 0.33 -3.20 -9.01
N HIS A 43 -0.80 -2.63 -8.63
CA HIS A 43 -2.02 -2.64 -9.43
C HIS A 43 -2.13 -1.33 -10.21
N ALA A 44 -2.28 -1.45 -11.52
CA ALA A 44 -2.46 -0.31 -12.42
C ALA A 44 -3.78 -0.48 -13.18
N PHE A 45 -4.68 0.48 -13.05
CA PHE A 45 -5.99 0.40 -13.70
C PHE A 45 -6.49 1.76 -14.14
N MET A 46 -7.24 1.77 -15.24
CA MET A 46 -7.82 2.98 -15.82
C MET A 46 -9.14 2.67 -16.50
N ASN A 47 -10.01 3.67 -16.60
CA ASN A 47 -11.20 3.60 -17.43
C ASN A 47 -10.80 3.91 -18.88
N ILE A 48 -11.07 3.02 -19.83
CA ILE A 48 -10.87 3.24 -21.27
C ILE A 48 -12.19 3.50 -22.02
N GLY A 49 -13.31 3.48 -21.31
CA GLY A 49 -14.63 3.84 -21.84
C GLY A 49 -14.95 5.32 -21.57
N THR A 50 -16.24 5.64 -21.48
CA THR A 50 -16.69 6.98 -21.07
C THR A 50 -16.94 7.02 -19.56
N ALA A 51 -17.16 8.22 -19.00
CA ALA A 51 -17.59 8.35 -17.61
C ALA A 51 -18.95 7.68 -17.35
N LYS A 52 -19.87 7.72 -18.35
CA LYS A 52 -21.20 7.12 -18.28
C LYS A 52 -21.19 5.61 -18.51
N ARG A 53 -20.28 5.11 -19.34
CA ARG A 53 -20.11 3.68 -19.65
C ARG A 53 -18.66 3.26 -19.45
N ALA A 54 -18.29 3.11 -18.18
CA ALA A 54 -16.91 2.82 -17.81
C ALA A 54 -16.50 1.39 -18.23
N LYS A 55 -15.36 1.28 -18.91
CA LYS A 55 -14.71 0.01 -19.25
C LYS A 55 -13.35 0.02 -18.59
N TRP A 56 -13.16 -0.81 -17.56
CA TRP A 56 -11.92 -0.82 -16.78
C TRP A 56 -10.93 -1.82 -17.37
N VAL A 57 -9.73 -1.36 -17.68
CA VAL A 57 -8.57 -2.24 -17.83
C VAL A 57 -7.82 -2.32 -16.52
N TYR A 58 -7.25 -3.48 -16.24
CA TYR A 58 -6.65 -3.78 -14.95
C TYR A 58 -5.42 -4.66 -15.14
N TYR A 59 -4.30 -4.24 -14.57
CA TYR A 59 -3.04 -4.96 -14.59
C TYR A 59 -2.50 -5.10 -13.17
N VAL A 60 -1.82 -6.22 -12.91
CA VAL A 60 -1.16 -6.52 -11.65
C VAL A 60 0.27 -6.93 -11.97
N PHE A 61 1.23 -6.28 -11.32
CA PHE A 61 2.65 -6.54 -11.51
C PHE A 61 3.28 -6.95 -10.19
N ARG A 62 4.26 -7.85 -10.24
CA ARG A 62 5.03 -8.21 -9.05
C ARG A 62 6.01 -7.10 -8.70
N CYS A 63 5.96 -6.64 -7.46
CA CYS A 63 6.86 -5.61 -6.97
C CYS A 63 7.27 -5.89 -5.52
N THR A 64 8.05 -4.98 -4.96
CA THR A 64 8.27 -4.85 -3.53
C THR A 64 7.99 -3.40 -3.12
N THR A 65 7.30 -3.24 -2.01
CA THR A 65 6.98 -1.97 -1.33
C THR A 65 7.70 -1.86 0.01
N ASP A 66 8.40 -2.94 0.38
CA ASP A 66 9.20 -3.07 1.58
C ASP A 66 10.68 -2.82 1.23
N PRO A 67 11.45 -2.18 2.14
CA PRO A 67 12.88 -2.04 1.94
C PRO A 67 13.60 -3.39 1.90
N GLY A 68 14.69 -3.47 1.15
CA GLY A 68 15.59 -4.62 1.20
C GLY A 68 16.28 -4.72 2.56
N THR A 69 16.60 -5.95 2.97
CA THR A 69 17.27 -6.24 4.27
C THR A 69 18.58 -5.49 4.44
N PHE A 70 19.33 -5.27 3.34
CA PHE A 70 20.55 -4.47 3.37
C PHE A 70 20.31 -3.07 3.93
N TRP A 71 19.26 -2.39 3.48
CA TRP A 71 18.95 -1.02 3.89
C TRP A 71 18.34 -0.95 5.29
N LEU A 72 17.62 -1.98 5.73
CA LEU A 72 17.19 -2.08 7.13
C LEU A 72 18.40 -2.13 8.08
N LYS A 73 19.44 -2.89 7.72
CA LYS A 73 20.69 -3.01 8.50
C LYS A 73 21.65 -1.83 8.31
N ASN A 74 21.61 -1.15 7.16
CA ASN A 74 22.53 -0.07 6.79
C ASN A 74 21.75 1.17 6.32
N PRO A 75 20.99 1.83 7.21
CA PRO A 75 20.12 2.93 6.78
C PRO A 75 20.94 4.13 6.31
N MET A 76 20.55 4.72 5.18
CA MET A 76 21.17 5.95 4.66
C MET A 76 20.88 7.18 5.53
N ASN A 77 19.84 7.10 6.36
CA ASN A 77 19.45 8.15 7.28
C ASN A 77 19.67 7.66 8.71
N PRO A 78 20.28 8.47 9.60
CA PRO A 78 20.46 8.10 11.00
C PRO A 78 19.17 7.69 11.72
N GLN A 79 18.02 8.23 11.29
CA GLN A 79 16.69 7.93 11.81
C GLN A 79 16.12 6.60 11.32
N GLY A 80 16.84 5.86 10.47
CA GLY A 80 16.39 4.57 9.92
C GLY A 80 15.87 4.64 8.50
N THR A 81 15.54 3.48 7.95
CA THR A 81 15.08 3.34 6.56
C THR A 81 13.61 3.74 6.43
N ALA A 82 13.29 4.42 5.33
CA ALA A 82 11.94 4.91 5.10
C ALA A 82 11.04 3.75 4.65
N ILE A 83 9.93 3.55 5.37
CA ILE A 83 8.89 2.61 4.97
C ILE A 83 7.64 3.43 4.69
N VAL A 84 7.12 3.38 3.47
CA VAL A 84 5.93 4.16 3.10
C VAL A 84 4.75 3.73 3.99
N HIS A 85 4.14 4.70 4.65
CA HIS A 85 2.95 4.46 5.46
C HIS A 85 1.75 4.17 4.53
N PRO A 86 0.82 3.29 4.88
CA PRO A 86 -0.36 3.05 4.05
C PRO A 86 -1.23 4.30 3.93
N GLY A 87 -1.79 4.54 2.75
CA GLY A 87 -2.57 5.75 2.47
C GLY A 87 -2.63 6.10 0.99
N GLN A 88 -3.39 7.14 0.67
CA GLN A 88 -3.45 7.72 -0.67
C GLN A 88 -2.68 9.04 -0.71
N TYR A 89 -1.83 9.19 -1.72
CA TYR A 89 -0.89 10.29 -1.88
C TYR A 89 -1.15 11.04 -3.19
N PRO A 90 -2.09 12.00 -3.20
CA PRO A 90 -2.45 12.76 -4.39
C PRO A 90 -1.25 13.50 -4.98
N ASN A 91 -1.06 13.39 -6.30
CA ASN A 91 -0.01 14.10 -7.05
C ASN A 91 1.42 13.93 -6.49
N SER A 92 1.67 12.80 -5.80
CA SER A 92 2.94 12.51 -5.15
C SER A 92 4.06 12.18 -6.12
N HIS A 93 3.74 11.76 -7.34
CA HIS A 93 4.73 11.31 -8.32
C HIS A 93 4.58 12.03 -9.67
N SER A 94 5.68 12.02 -10.44
CA SER A 94 5.76 12.50 -11.82
C SER A 94 6.66 11.58 -12.63
N ILE A 95 6.45 11.45 -13.95
CA ILE A 95 7.46 10.84 -14.82
C ILE A 95 8.71 11.73 -14.79
N GLY A 96 9.84 11.14 -14.42
CA GLY A 96 11.16 11.75 -14.37
C GLY A 96 12.23 10.68 -14.57
N LEU A 97 13.46 10.91 -14.09
CA LEU A 97 14.55 9.95 -14.21
C LEU A 97 14.97 9.42 -12.83
N HIS A 98 14.97 8.09 -12.66
CA HIS A 98 15.58 7.48 -11.48
C HIS A 98 17.10 7.60 -11.58
N LYS A 99 17.72 8.34 -10.66
CA LYS A 99 19.18 8.61 -10.62
C LYS A 99 19.74 9.20 -11.94
N GLY A 100 18.91 9.88 -12.73
CA GLY A 100 19.31 10.42 -14.04
C GLY A 100 19.50 9.38 -15.14
N GLN A 101 19.15 8.10 -14.92
CA GLN A 101 19.53 7.02 -15.84
C GLN A 101 18.38 6.54 -16.74
N TYR A 102 17.17 6.39 -16.20
CA TYR A 102 16.04 5.84 -16.94
C TYR A 102 14.72 6.39 -16.41
N LYS A 103 13.68 6.37 -17.25
CA LYS A 103 12.34 6.88 -16.90
C LYS A 103 11.76 6.13 -15.72
N ALA A 104 11.22 6.86 -14.75
CA ALA A 104 10.53 6.34 -13.58
C ALA A 104 9.44 7.29 -13.10
N LEU A 105 8.54 6.80 -12.24
CA LEU A 105 7.71 7.72 -11.46
C LEU A 105 8.51 8.15 -10.24
N VAL A 106 8.99 9.39 -10.28
CA VAL A 106 9.80 9.97 -9.21
C VAL A 106 8.93 10.72 -8.22
N GLN A 107 9.29 10.66 -6.94
CA GLN A 107 8.60 11.42 -5.91
C GLN A 107 8.76 12.93 -6.16
N THR A 108 7.64 13.63 -6.28
CA THR A 108 7.61 15.11 -6.36
C THR A 108 6.65 15.74 -5.35
N GLY A 109 5.82 14.94 -4.67
CA GLY A 109 4.95 15.38 -3.59
C GLY A 109 5.24 14.66 -2.29
N ALA A 110 4.92 15.31 -1.18
CA ALA A 110 5.22 14.79 0.14
C ALA A 110 4.41 13.52 0.45
N MET A 111 5.06 12.54 1.06
CA MET A 111 4.47 11.26 1.48
C MET A 111 4.73 11.04 2.97
N TRP A 112 3.91 10.20 3.59
CA TRP A 112 4.09 9.76 4.96
C TRP A 112 4.93 8.50 4.98
N VAL A 113 5.95 8.47 5.83
CA VAL A 113 6.77 7.29 6.06
C VAL A 113 6.83 7.00 7.55
N VAL A 114 6.91 5.72 7.88
CA VAL A 114 7.37 5.23 9.17
C VAL A 114 8.87 4.99 9.04
N ARG A 115 9.62 5.36 10.07
CA ARG A 115 11.05 5.08 10.15
C ARG A 115 11.24 3.94 11.15
N ASP A 116 11.91 2.88 10.69
CA ASP A 116 12.37 1.79 11.56
C ASP A 116 13.54 2.29 12.42
N TYR A 117 13.23 2.65 13.66
CA TYR A 117 14.19 3.28 14.59
C TYR A 117 14.96 2.25 15.43
N ASN A 118 14.34 1.10 15.74
CA ASN A 118 14.96 0.06 16.58
C ASN A 118 15.89 -0.87 15.79
N ARG A 119 15.87 -0.81 14.44
CA ARG A 119 16.85 -1.48 13.56
C ARG A 119 16.95 -2.99 13.79
N ASP A 120 15.89 -3.60 14.30
CA ASP A 120 15.81 -5.03 14.55
C ASP A 120 15.44 -5.82 13.29
N ALA A 121 15.30 -5.13 12.15
CA ALA A 121 14.83 -5.65 10.88
C ALA A 121 13.42 -6.26 10.96
N VAL A 122 12.64 -5.89 12.00
CA VAL A 122 11.22 -6.14 12.11
C VAL A 122 10.51 -4.88 11.62
N LEU A 123 9.59 -5.03 10.69
CA LEU A 123 8.82 -3.89 10.18
C LEU A 123 7.85 -3.41 11.27
N ASP A 124 8.30 -2.46 12.10
CA ASP A 124 7.50 -1.88 13.16
C ASP A 124 6.65 -0.72 12.64
N PHE A 125 5.51 -1.07 12.06
CA PHE A 125 4.52 -0.12 11.55
C PHE A 125 3.83 0.71 12.64
N ASN A 126 4.01 0.38 13.92
CA ASN A 126 3.22 0.94 15.03
C ASN A 126 4.04 1.71 16.07
N SER A 127 5.35 1.45 16.22
CA SER A 127 6.20 2.20 17.17
C SER A 127 6.98 3.34 16.52
N GLY A 128 7.13 3.32 15.19
CA GLY A 128 7.90 4.32 14.47
C GLY A 128 7.17 5.65 14.35
N LYS A 129 7.91 6.76 14.49
CA LYS A 129 7.37 8.10 14.28
C LYS A 129 6.95 8.29 12.82
N ILE A 130 5.67 8.56 12.59
CA ILE A 130 5.14 8.91 11.27
C ILE A 130 5.61 10.33 10.92
N VAL A 131 6.32 10.46 9.80
CA VAL A 131 6.86 11.75 9.32
C VAL A 131 6.47 11.99 7.86
N LYS A 132 6.21 13.25 7.51
CA LYS A 132 5.84 13.69 6.16
C LYS A 132 6.99 14.41 5.48
N GLY A 133 7.26 14.09 4.22
CA GLY A 133 8.30 14.78 3.47
C GLY A 133 8.61 14.19 2.10
N LEU A 134 9.71 14.67 1.53
CA LEU A 134 10.31 14.15 0.31
C LEU A 134 11.49 13.24 0.70
N TYR A 135 11.45 11.99 0.29
CA TYR A 135 12.44 10.98 0.67
C TYR A 135 13.04 10.23 -0.54
N GLY A 136 12.70 10.65 -1.76
CA GLY A 136 13.15 9.99 -2.98
C GLY A 136 12.47 8.64 -3.22
N ILE A 137 11.23 8.47 -2.76
CA ILE A 137 10.45 7.25 -2.94
C ILE A 137 9.99 7.13 -4.39
N ASN A 138 10.81 6.49 -5.23
CA ASN A 138 10.52 6.32 -6.64
C ASN A 138 9.80 4.99 -6.90
N ILE A 139 9.02 4.92 -7.96
CA ILE A 139 8.50 3.66 -8.52
C ILE A 139 9.37 3.31 -9.74
N HIS A 140 10.18 2.26 -9.61
CA HIS A 140 11.21 1.87 -10.60
C HIS A 140 11.35 0.35 -10.71
N HIS A 141 12.34 -0.14 -11.46
CA HIS A 141 12.62 -1.56 -11.63
C HIS A 141 13.95 -1.97 -10.96
N ALA A 142 14.09 -3.25 -10.64
CA ALA A 142 15.27 -3.79 -9.94
C ALA A 142 16.45 -4.09 -10.88
N SER A 143 16.22 -4.56 -12.11
CA SER A 143 17.30 -4.97 -13.03
C SER A 143 17.14 -4.33 -14.41
N LYS A 144 18.25 -3.98 -15.06
CA LYS A 144 18.27 -3.56 -16.47
C LYS A 144 18.04 -4.73 -17.44
N ASN A 145 18.22 -5.97 -16.99
CA ASN A 145 18.07 -7.19 -17.81
C ASN A 145 17.21 -8.21 -17.06
N GLY A 146 16.02 -8.52 -17.57
CA GLY A 146 15.17 -9.62 -17.08
C GLY A 146 14.53 -9.39 -15.70
N GLU A 147 14.53 -10.43 -14.87
CA GLU A 147 13.97 -10.42 -13.51
C GLU A 147 15.06 -10.32 -12.45
N SER A 148 14.73 -9.66 -11.33
CA SER A 148 15.52 -9.76 -10.10
C SER A 148 14.86 -10.73 -9.13
N TYR A 149 15.65 -11.59 -8.50
CA TYR A 149 15.15 -12.59 -7.55
C TYR A 149 15.20 -12.12 -6.09
N THR A 150 15.96 -11.06 -5.79
CA THR A 150 16.11 -10.45 -4.46
C THR A 150 16.08 -8.92 -4.53
N VAL A 151 15.56 -8.25 -3.50
CA VAL A 151 15.41 -6.79 -3.46
C VAL A 151 16.73 -6.09 -3.09
N ASP A 152 17.53 -6.68 -2.21
CA ASP A 152 18.81 -6.25 -1.66
C ASP A 152 19.00 -4.71 -1.63
N LYS A 153 19.89 -4.19 -2.48
CA LYS A 153 20.23 -2.76 -2.54
C LYS A 153 19.25 -1.95 -3.40
N TRP A 154 18.25 -2.57 -4.00
CA TRP A 154 17.34 -1.93 -4.95
C TRP A 154 16.24 -1.08 -4.29
N SER A 155 15.91 -1.31 -3.01
CA SER A 155 14.90 -0.51 -2.32
C SER A 155 15.31 -0.08 -0.91
N ALA A 156 15.62 1.20 -0.74
CA ALA A 156 15.68 1.86 0.57
C ALA A 156 14.31 2.47 0.98
N GLY A 157 13.21 1.96 0.40
CA GLY A 157 11.84 2.48 0.56
C GLY A 157 11.11 2.76 -0.76
N CYS A 158 11.79 2.61 -1.91
CA CYS A 158 11.18 2.72 -3.24
C CYS A 158 10.23 1.56 -3.54
N GLN A 159 9.38 1.74 -4.55
CA GLN A 159 8.45 0.72 -5.03
C GLN A 159 9.07 0.07 -6.26
N VAL A 160 9.53 -1.18 -6.14
CA VAL A 160 10.43 -1.77 -7.14
C VAL A 160 9.77 -2.94 -7.84
N PHE A 161 9.63 -2.84 -9.16
CA PHE A 161 9.13 -3.91 -10.01
C PHE A 161 10.18 -5.02 -10.12
N LYS A 162 9.69 -6.27 -10.07
CA LYS A 162 10.52 -7.47 -10.20
C LYS A 162 11.06 -7.64 -11.63
N ASN A 163 10.19 -7.42 -12.61
CA ASN A 163 10.42 -7.70 -14.04
C ASN A 163 10.46 -6.39 -14.84
N ILE A 164 11.45 -6.25 -15.72
CA ILE A 164 11.62 -5.04 -16.54
C ILE A 164 10.54 -4.86 -17.61
N HIS A 165 10.02 -5.93 -18.21
CA HIS A 165 8.97 -5.83 -19.24
C HIS A 165 7.64 -5.38 -18.65
N ASP A 166 7.31 -5.88 -17.45
CA ASP A 166 6.17 -5.39 -16.67
C ASP A 166 6.30 -3.89 -16.37
N TYR A 167 7.51 -3.48 -15.99
CA TYR A 167 7.81 -2.09 -15.71
C TYR A 167 7.71 -1.21 -16.97
N ASP A 168 8.26 -1.65 -18.10
CA ASP A 168 8.17 -0.91 -19.37
C ASP A 168 6.72 -0.75 -19.81
N PHE A 169 5.91 -1.78 -19.64
CA PHE A 169 4.47 -1.71 -19.90
C PHE A 169 3.78 -0.73 -18.93
N PHE A 170 4.11 -0.78 -17.65
CA PHE A 170 3.61 0.19 -16.65
C PHE A 170 3.98 1.63 -17.01
N ILE A 171 5.21 1.90 -17.44
CA ILE A 171 5.64 3.23 -17.89
C ILE A 171 4.86 3.66 -19.14
N LYS A 172 4.56 2.76 -20.08
CA LYS A 172 3.68 3.07 -21.23
C LYS A 172 2.27 3.48 -20.77
N LEU A 173 1.70 2.83 -19.75
CA LEU A 173 0.42 3.25 -19.16
C LEU A 173 0.51 4.64 -18.52
N ALA A 174 1.61 4.94 -17.84
CA ALA A 174 1.85 6.26 -17.25
C ALA A 174 2.01 7.35 -18.31
N GLU A 175 2.66 7.04 -19.43
CA GLU A 175 2.80 7.92 -20.59
C GLU A 175 1.43 8.23 -21.24
N VAL A 176 0.54 7.23 -21.32
CA VAL A 176 -0.86 7.43 -21.74
C VAL A 176 -1.57 8.39 -20.79
N HIS A 177 -1.51 8.17 -19.48
CA HIS A 177 -2.07 9.12 -18.50
C HIS A 177 -1.49 10.53 -18.73
N ARG A 178 -0.16 10.66 -18.88
CA ARG A 178 0.51 11.95 -19.04
C ARG A 178 -0.02 12.73 -20.23
N LYS A 179 -0.26 12.05 -21.36
CA LYS A 179 -0.83 12.65 -22.56
C LYS A 179 -2.19 13.33 -22.32
N TYR A 180 -3.04 12.75 -21.46
CA TYR A 180 -4.41 13.24 -21.24
C TYR A 180 -4.57 14.10 -19.99
N HIS A 181 -3.77 13.88 -18.96
CA HIS A 181 -3.97 14.46 -17.61
C HIS A 181 -2.74 15.20 -17.07
N GLY A 182 -1.63 15.24 -17.82
CA GLY A 182 -0.39 15.87 -17.41
C GLY A 182 0.48 14.97 -16.52
N ASN A 183 1.62 15.50 -16.05
CA ASN A 183 2.69 14.70 -15.46
C ASN A 183 2.57 14.53 -13.93
N LYS A 184 1.35 14.39 -13.38
CA LYS A 184 1.11 14.26 -11.94
C LYS A 184 0.28 13.02 -11.65
N PHE A 185 0.79 12.19 -10.74
CA PHE A 185 0.23 10.88 -10.45
C PHE A 185 -0.09 10.75 -8.97
N THR A 186 -1.24 10.16 -8.70
CA THR A 186 -1.64 9.75 -7.35
C THR A 186 -1.21 8.31 -7.11
N TYR A 187 -0.44 8.09 -6.05
CA TYR A 187 -0.05 6.76 -5.58
C TYR A 187 -0.87 6.39 -4.35
N THR A 188 -1.36 5.15 -4.29
CA THR A 188 -2.06 4.61 -3.11
C THR A 188 -1.33 3.37 -2.63
N LEU A 189 -1.10 3.24 -1.33
CA LEU A 189 -0.53 2.05 -0.72
C LEU A 189 -1.52 1.43 0.27
N VAL A 190 -1.81 0.15 0.07
CA VAL A 190 -2.62 -0.68 0.96
C VAL A 190 -1.70 -1.71 1.62
N ASP A 191 -1.82 -1.87 2.93
CA ASP A 191 -1.06 -2.86 3.68
C ASP A 191 -1.96 -3.97 4.21
N LYS A 192 -1.85 -5.16 3.59
CA LYS A 192 -2.67 -6.31 3.95
C LYS A 192 -2.44 -6.76 5.41
N ARG A 193 -1.27 -6.46 6.01
CA ARG A 193 -0.97 -6.73 7.44
C ARG A 193 -1.83 -5.85 8.34
N MET A 194 -1.88 -4.56 8.05
CA MET A 194 -2.70 -3.60 8.80
C MET A 194 -4.19 -3.91 8.65
N GLU A 195 -4.63 -4.32 7.44
CA GLU A 195 -6.01 -4.76 7.21
C GLU A 195 -6.38 -5.99 8.04
N TYR A 196 -5.50 -6.98 8.07
CA TYR A 196 -5.72 -8.21 8.83
C TYR A 196 -5.81 -7.93 10.34
N ARG A 197 -4.88 -7.15 10.89
CA ARG A 197 -4.87 -6.76 12.32
C ARG A 197 -6.09 -5.94 12.71
N SER A 198 -6.51 -4.99 11.88
CA SER A 198 -7.71 -4.18 12.14
C SER A 198 -8.97 -5.04 12.19
N LYS A 199 -9.12 -5.99 11.25
CA LYS A 199 -10.24 -6.94 11.26
C LYS A 199 -10.25 -7.82 12.50
N LEU A 200 -9.10 -8.37 12.89
CA LEU A 200 -8.98 -9.15 14.12
C LEU A 200 -9.40 -8.34 15.34
N LYS A 201 -8.91 -7.10 15.47
CA LYS A 201 -9.28 -6.20 16.59
C LYS A 201 -10.79 -5.96 16.66
N THR A 202 -11.42 -5.67 15.52
CA THR A 202 -12.88 -5.46 15.46
C THR A 202 -13.65 -6.70 15.85
N ILE A 203 -13.23 -7.89 15.37
CA ILE A 203 -13.86 -9.17 15.73
C ILE A 203 -13.72 -9.41 17.24
N THR A 204 -12.52 -9.23 17.80
CA THR A 204 -12.28 -9.40 19.23
C THR A 204 -13.17 -8.49 20.07
N ILE A 205 -13.28 -7.20 19.72
CA ILE A 205 -14.14 -6.24 20.43
C ILE A 205 -15.61 -6.66 20.33
N ALA A 206 -16.08 -7.04 19.15
CA ALA A 206 -17.47 -7.47 18.95
C ALA A 206 -17.81 -8.72 19.76
N SER A 207 -16.91 -9.71 19.79
CA SER A 207 -17.09 -10.94 20.59
C SER A 207 -17.12 -10.65 22.08
N VAL A 208 -16.27 -9.75 22.59
CA VAL A 208 -16.27 -9.34 24.00
C VAL A 208 -17.57 -8.63 24.37
N LEU A 209 -18.03 -7.68 23.55
CA LEU A 209 -19.28 -6.97 23.78
C LEU A 209 -20.49 -7.91 23.77
N LEU A 210 -20.54 -8.86 22.82
CA LEU A 210 -21.60 -9.86 22.77
C LEU A 210 -21.59 -10.74 24.02
N GLY A 211 -20.40 -11.17 24.47
CA GLY A 211 -20.25 -11.96 25.69
C GLY A 211 -20.74 -11.21 26.94
N LEU A 212 -20.45 -9.92 27.06
CA LEU A 212 -20.93 -9.08 28.16
C LEU A 212 -22.46 -8.91 28.13
N VAL A 213 -23.06 -8.73 26.95
CA VAL A 213 -24.51 -8.61 26.80
C VAL A 213 -25.21 -9.92 27.15
N VAL A 214 -24.74 -11.04 26.61
CA VAL A 214 -25.33 -12.37 26.88
C VAL A 214 -25.15 -12.76 28.35
N GLY A 215 -23.94 -12.54 28.91
CA GLY A 215 -23.67 -12.82 30.31
C GLY A 215 -24.51 -11.93 31.24
N GLY A 216 -24.63 -10.64 30.93
CA GLY A 216 -25.50 -9.71 31.67
C GLY A 216 -26.97 -10.12 31.63
N TYR A 217 -27.48 -10.50 30.44
CA TYR A 217 -28.84 -11.00 30.29
C TYR A 217 -29.08 -12.27 31.14
N TYR A 218 -28.14 -13.22 31.09
CA TYR A 218 -28.24 -14.45 31.87
C TYR A 218 -28.31 -14.16 33.37
N LEU A 219 -27.42 -13.31 33.90
CA LEU A 219 -27.39 -12.92 35.31
C LEU A 219 -28.68 -12.23 35.77
N ILE A 220 -29.25 -11.34 34.94
CA ILE A 220 -30.54 -10.68 35.24
C ILE A 220 -31.66 -11.73 35.28
N SER A 221 -31.75 -12.57 34.25
CA SER A 221 -32.79 -13.60 34.17
C SER A 221 -32.74 -14.63 35.30
N SER A 222 -31.54 -15.00 35.77
CA SER A 222 -31.40 -15.89 36.94
C SER A 222 -31.84 -15.20 38.22
N SER A 223 -31.55 -13.90 38.40
CA SER A 223 -31.97 -13.15 39.60
C SER A 223 -33.48 -12.97 39.70
N GLU A 224 -34.18 -12.77 38.58
CA GLU A 224 -35.65 -12.69 38.56
C GLU A 224 -36.28 -14.04 38.93
N SER A 225 -35.69 -15.16 38.47
CA SER A 225 -36.20 -16.50 38.78
C SER A 225 -36.10 -16.86 40.27
N GLU A 226 -35.05 -16.40 40.96
CA GLU A 226 -34.89 -16.63 42.41
C GLU A 226 -35.88 -15.78 43.23
N SER A 227 -36.19 -14.57 42.78
CA SER A 227 -37.13 -13.65 43.46
C SER A 227 -38.60 -14.06 43.41
N GLN A 228 -38.99 -14.90 42.45
CA GLN A 228 -40.37 -15.40 42.33
C GLN A 228 -40.63 -16.67 43.16
N THR A 229 -39.57 -17.28 43.72
CA THR A 229 -39.66 -18.50 44.55
C THR A 229 -39.63 -18.24 46.06
N SER A 230 -39.61 -16.96 46.49
CA SER A 230 -39.65 -16.54 47.90
C SER A 230 -41.02 -16.01 48.31
#